data_AF-M2B0L3-F1
#
_entry.id   AF-M2B0L3-F1
#
_cell.length_a   1.000
_cell.length_b   1.000
_cell.length_c   1.000
_cell.angle_alpha   90.00
_cell.angle_beta   90.00
_cell.angle_gamma   90.00
#
_symmetry.space_group_name_H-M   'P 1'
#
loop_
_entity.id
_entity.type
_entity.pdbx_description
1 polymer ?
#
loop_
_entity_poly.entity_id
_entity_poly.type
_entity_poly.pdbx_seq_one_letter_code
_entity_poly.pdbx_strand_id
1 'polypeptide(L)'
;MPISGLVVTFRSSVAEHADSIERIAAIPEIDVGESAGSKLAIVVDSETKRRDQEIWESVQQMPGVVDLAVAMVAFDEDAETDKHDAIRNET
;
A
#
# COMPACT_ATOMS: atom_id res chain seq x y z
N MET A 1 6.72 3.14 -9.85
CA MET A 1 5.56 3.41 -8.98
C MET A 1 5.81 2.72 -7.64
N PRO A 2 5.63 3.37 -6.47
CA PRO A 2 5.86 2.72 -5.19
C PRO A 2 4.68 1.81 -4.79
N ILE A 3 5.01 0.60 -4.35
CA ILE A 3 4.10 -0.31 -3.68
C ILE A 3 4.53 -0.41 -2.21
N SER A 4 3.63 -0.06 -1.30
CA SER A 4 3.89 -0.01 0.13
C SER A 4 3.01 -1.03 0.86
N GLY A 5 3.63 -2.00 1.53
CA GLY A 5 2.93 -2.88 2.47
C GLY A 5 2.87 -2.22 3.85
N LEU A 6 1.66 -1.94 4.35
CA LEU A 6 1.44 -1.29 5.64
C LEU A 6 0.66 -2.20 6.60
N VAL A 7 0.92 -2.01 7.89
CA VAL A 7 0.14 -2.61 8.97
C VAL A 7 -0.54 -1.49 9.74
N VAL A 8 -1.86 -1.45 9.63
CA VAL A 8 -2.71 -0.54 10.40
C VAL A 8 -2.98 -1.20 11.74
N THR A 9 -2.66 -0.54 12.85
CA THR A 9 -3.01 -1.00 14.19
C THR A 9 -4.16 -0.16 14.73
N PHE A 10 -5.21 -0.83 15.16
CA PHE A 10 -6.38 -0.24 15.80
C PHE A 10 -6.29 -0.32 17.33
N ARG A 11 -7.07 0.52 18.02
CA ARG A 11 -7.15 0.56 19.49
C ARG A 11 -7.76 -0.72 20.09
N SER A 12 -8.63 -1.41 19.36
CA SER A 12 -9.26 -2.68 19.74
C SER A 12 -9.33 -3.61 18.53
N SER A 13 -10.13 -4.66 18.58
CA SER A 13 -10.22 -5.63 17.48
C SER A 13 -10.60 -4.91 16.18
N VAL A 14 -9.98 -5.28 15.06
CA VAL A 14 -10.30 -4.74 13.74
C VAL A 14 -11.80 -4.84 13.46
N ALA A 15 -12.45 -5.94 13.88
CA ALA A 15 -13.90 -6.13 13.74
C ALA A 15 -14.77 -5.06 14.42
N GLU A 16 -14.26 -4.31 15.39
CA GLU A 16 -14.96 -3.21 16.07
C GLU A 16 -14.86 -1.88 15.30
N HIS A 17 -14.09 -1.85 14.21
CA HIS A 17 -13.75 -0.66 13.43
C HIS A 17 -14.26 -0.74 11.98
N ALA A 18 -15.40 -1.39 11.76
CA ALA A 18 -16.00 -1.63 10.44
C ALA A 18 -16.06 -0.36 9.57
N ASP A 19 -16.54 0.77 10.11
CA ASP A 19 -16.63 2.04 9.37
C ASP A 19 -15.27 2.53 8.85
N SER A 20 -14.19 2.37 9.63
CA SER A 20 -12.84 2.76 9.20
C SER A 20 -12.30 1.80 8.14
N ILE A 21 -12.60 0.50 8.27
CA ILE A 21 -12.20 -0.50 7.28
C ILE A 21 -12.90 -0.26 5.96
N GLU A 22 -14.21 0.03 5.97
CA GLU A 22 -14.98 0.36 4.77
C GLU A 22 -14.43 1.59 4.07
N ARG A 23 -14.01 2.61 4.85
CA ARG A 23 -13.35 3.81 4.29
C ARG A 23 -11.98 3.52 3.70
N ILE A 24 -11.18 2.67 4.34
CA ILE A 24 -9.89 2.23 3.81
C ILE A 24 -10.10 1.46 2.50
N ALA A 25 -11.04 0.51 2.49
CA ALA A 25 -11.38 -0.30 1.32
C ALA A 25 -12.02 0.52 0.18
N ALA A 26 -12.55 1.70 0.46
CA ALA A 26 -13.09 2.61 -0.54
C ALA A 26 -11.99 3.42 -1.27
N ILE A 27 -10.73 3.36 -0.83
CA ILE A 27 -9.60 4.01 -1.50
C ILE A 27 -9.13 3.06 -2.64
N PRO A 28 -9.23 3.47 -3.92
CA PRO A 28 -8.92 2.60 -5.06
C PRO A 28 -7.49 2.03 -5.06
N GLU A 29 -6.55 2.78 -4.49
CA GLU A 29 -5.14 2.42 -4.40
C GLU A 29 -4.83 1.42 -3.27
N ILE A 30 -5.83 1.03 -2.47
CA ILE A 30 -5.62 0.16 -1.31
C ILE A 30 -6.26 -1.21 -1.52
N ASP A 31 -5.42 -2.24 -1.43
CA ASP A 31 -5.87 -3.61 -1.24
C ASP A 31 -5.86 -3.97 0.25
N VAL A 32 -7.03 -4.35 0.77
CA VAL A 32 -7.18 -4.78 2.16
C VAL A 32 -6.87 -6.26 2.28
N GLY A 33 -5.89 -6.58 3.13
CA GLY A 33 -5.43 -7.94 3.39
C GLY A 33 -6.07 -8.57 4.63
N GLU A 34 -5.35 -9.52 5.22
CA GLU A 34 -5.81 -10.23 6.41
C GLU A 34 -5.79 -9.32 7.65
N SER A 35 -6.75 -9.57 8.56
CA SER A 35 -6.79 -8.94 9.88
C SER A 35 -6.51 -9.97 10.97
N ALA A 36 -5.75 -9.57 11.98
CA ALA A 36 -5.40 -10.39 13.13
C ALA A 36 -5.47 -9.56 14.42
N GLY A 37 -6.50 -9.81 15.24
CA GLY A 37 -6.73 -9.04 16.46
C GLY A 37 -6.97 -7.57 16.15
N SER A 38 -6.07 -6.69 16.59
CA SER A 38 -6.13 -5.25 16.33
C SER A 38 -5.34 -4.79 15.11
N LYS A 39 -4.74 -5.70 14.34
CA LYS A 39 -3.90 -5.37 13.19
C LYS A 39 -4.58 -5.72 11.88
N LEU A 40 -4.48 -4.82 10.90
CA LEU A 40 -4.96 -5.00 9.54
C LEU A 40 -3.80 -4.80 8.56
N ALA A 41 -3.54 -5.80 7.73
CA ALA A 41 -2.60 -5.66 6.62
C ALA A 41 -3.27 -4.92 5.46
N ILE A 42 -2.58 -3.94 4.87
CA ILE A 42 -3.00 -3.28 3.64
C ILE A 42 -1.80 -3.17 2.69
N VAL A 43 -2.09 -3.17 1.39
CA VAL A 43 -1.12 -2.84 0.35
C VAL A 43 -1.58 -1.55 -0.32
N VAL A 44 -0.69 -0.59 -0.46
CA VAL A 44 -0.93 0.66 -1.17
C VAL A 44 -0.16 0.62 -2.48
N ASP A 45 -0.87 0.61 -3.60
CA ASP A 45 -0.32 0.74 -4.95
C ASP A 45 -0.67 2.14 -5.48
N SER A 46 0.33 3.03 -5.52
CA SER A 46 0.11 4.42 -5.90
C SER A 46 1.02 4.84 -7.04
N GLU A 47 0.50 5.70 -7.92
CA GLU A 47 1.26 6.17 -9.08
C GLU A 47 2.46 7.05 -8.71
N THR A 48 2.41 7.74 -7.55
CA THR A 48 3.44 8.68 -7.12
C THR A 48 3.68 8.65 -5.62
N LYS A 49 4.91 8.96 -5.20
CA LYS A 49 5.29 9.09 -3.77
C LYS A 49 4.43 10.11 -3.00
N ARG A 50 3.99 11.18 -3.67
CA ARG A 50 3.09 12.17 -3.05
C ARG A 50 1.73 11.55 -2.73
N ARG A 51 1.20 10.75 -3.65
CA ARG A 51 -0.08 10.07 -3.46
C ARG A 51 0.00 9.01 -2.37
N ASP A 52 1.09 8.23 -2.32
CA ASP A 52 1.41 7.31 -1.24
C ASP A 52 1.35 8.01 0.13
N GLN A 53 2.00 9.18 0.24
CA GLN A 53 2.00 9.98 1.46
C GLN A 53 0.59 10.48 1.84
N GLU A 54 -0.18 10.99 0.87
CA GLU A 54 -1.57 11.43 1.13
C GLU A 54 -2.45 10.29 1.65
N ILE A 55 -2.27 9.09 1.10
CA ILE A 55 -2.98 7.88 1.56
C ILE A 55 -2.54 7.54 2.97
N TRP A 56 -1.23 7.53 3.25
CA TRP A 56 -0.69 7.25 4.58
C TRP A 56 -1.25 8.22 5.64
N GLU A 57 -1.24 9.53 5.36
CA GLU A 57 -1.79 10.56 6.24
C GLU A 57 -3.30 10.34 6.45
N SER A 58 -4.03 10.00 5.39
CA SER A 58 -5.48 9.74 5.46
C SER A 58 -5.81 8.52 6.32
N VAL A 59 -5.06 7.41 6.18
CA VAL A 59 -5.25 6.20 6.98
C VAL A 59 -4.90 6.47 8.45
N GLN A 60 -3.82 7.21 8.72
CA GLN A 60 -3.40 7.53 10.09
C GLN A 60 -4.44 8.37 10.85
N GLN A 61 -5.18 9.23 10.17
CA GLN A 61 -6.22 10.07 10.78
C GLN A 61 -7.56 9.35 10.96
N MET A 62 -7.67 8.06 10.59
CA MET A 62 -8.94 7.35 10.70
C MET A 62 -9.31 7.02 12.16
N PRO A 63 -10.61 7.10 12.52
CA PRO A 63 -11.07 6.77 13.86
C PRO A 63 -10.65 5.36 14.27
N GLY A 64 -9.99 5.27 15.42
CA GLY A 64 -9.57 4.00 16.00
C GLY A 64 -8.20 3.51 15.56
N VAL A 65 -7.58 4.10 14.54
CA VAL A 65 -6.18 3.84 14.20
C VAL A 65 -5.29 4.46 15.28
N VAL A 66 -4.34 3.69 15.79
CA VAL A 66 -3.37 4.12 16.83
C VAL A 66 -1.94 4.06 16.35
N ASP A 67 -1.67 3.27 15.31
CA ASP A 67 -0.35 3.16 14.70
C ASP A 67 -0.47 2.72 13.23
N LEU A 68 0.50 3.14 12.42
CA LEU A 68 0.61 2.77 11.00
C LEU A 68 2.08 2.47 10.69
N ALA A 69 2.40 1.19 10.57
CA ALA A 69 3.78 0.72 10.39
C ALA A 69 4.03 0.25 8.96
N VAL A 70 5.21 0.53 8.43
CA VAL A 70 5.66 0.03 7.13
C VAL A 70 6.22 -1.38 7.30
N ALA A 71 5.61 -2.35 6.64
CA ALA A 71 6.09 -3.73 6.59
C ALA A 71 7.01 -3.98 5.39
N MET A 72 6.75 -3.33 4.25
CA MET A 72 7.52 -3.46 3.03
C MET A 72 7.40 -2.19 2.19
N VAL A 73 8.47 -1.81 1.49
CA VAL A 73 8.42 -0.83 0.41
C VAL A 73 9.11 -1.44 -0.79
N ALA A 74 8.39 -1.55 -1.90
CA ALA A 74 8.95 -1.90 -3.19
C ALA A 74 8.84 -0.68 -4.10
N PHE A 75 9.94 -0.35 -4.76
CA PHE A 75 9.92 0.59 -5.88
C PHE A 75 9.92 -0.26 -7.14
N ASP A 76 8.93 -0.07 -8.00
CA ASP A 76 9.01 -0.60 -9.34
C ASP A 76 10.09 0.21 -10.08
N GLU A 77 11.32 -0.32 -10.11
CA GLU A 77 12.47 0.24 -10.83
C GLU A 77 12.52 -0.23 -12.30
N ASP A 78 11.67 -1.17 -12.73
CA ASP A 78 11.78 -1.77 -14.07
C ASP A 78 10.51 -1.60 -14.91
N ALA A 79 10.34 -0.38 -15.43
CA ALA A 79 9.64 -0.17 -16.70
C ALA A 79 10.54 0.53 -17.74
N GLU A 80 11.86 0.54 -17.54
CA GLU A 80 12.78 0.76 -18.66
C GLU A 80 12.87 -0.55 -19.45
N THR A 81 12.13 -0.57 -20.55
CA THR A 81 12.24 -1.63 -21.55
C THR A 81 13.70 -1.77 -21.94
N ASP A 82 14.31 -2.88 -21.53
CA ASP A 82 15.58 -3.36 -22.03
C ASP A 82 15.42 -3.62 -23.54
N LYS A 83 15.54 -2.56 -24.35
CA LYS A 83 15.78 -2.62 -25.79
C LYS A 83 17.28 -2.52 -26.04
N HIS A 84 18.05 -3.41 -25.45
CA HIS A 84 19.45 -3.57 -25.81
C HIS A 84 19.66 -4.86 -26.63
N ASP A 85 20.07 -4.60 -27.88
CA ASP A 85 20.94 -5.44 -28.70
C ASP A 85 20.43 -6.74 -29.32
N ALA A 86 19.58 -6.59 -30.34
CA ALA A 86 19.69 -7.45 -31.52
C ALA A 86 20.89 -6.98 -32.39
N ILE A 87 22.13 -7.28 -31.97
CA ILE A 87 23.28 -7.25 -32.87
C ILE A 87 23.06 -8.37 -33.89
N ARG A 88 22.52 -8.00 -35.05
CA ARG A 88 22.51 -8.83 -36.25
C ARG A 88 23.96 -9.06 -36.69
N ASN A 89 24.44 -10.29 -36.56
CA ASN A 89 25.70 -10.71 -37.15
C ASN A 89 25.42 -11.77 -38.23
N GLU A 90 25.04 -11.32 -39.43
CA GLU A 90 25.03 -12.06 -40.69
C GLU A 90 25.24 -10.96 -41.76
N THR A 91 26.26 -10.91 -42.61
CA THR A 91 27.04 -11.93 -43.33
C THR A 91 28.38 -11.33 -43.74
#